data_AF-A0A839K3Y4-F1
#
_entry.id   AF-A0A839K3Y4-F1
#
_cell.length_a   1.000
_cell.length_b   1.000
_cell.length_c   1.000
_cell.angle_alpha   90.00
_cell.angle_beta   90.00
_cell.angle_gamma   90.00
#
_symmetry.space_group_name_H-M   'P 1'
#
loop_
_entity.id
_entity.type
_entity.pdbx_description
1 polymer ?
#
loop_
_entity_poly.entity_id
_entity_poly.type
_entity_poly.pdbx_seq_one_letter_code
_entity_poly.pdbx_strand_id
1 'polypeptide(L)' 'MPDNELLEIYKDCGGNYITIGSDSHEAKDLAADNEVARKLADKYELKNVIFKEHKMIVV' A
#
# COMPACT_ATOMS: atom_id res chain seq x y z
N MET A 1 7.08 4.43 -6.85
CA MET A 1 5.76 3.97 -6.37
C MET A 1 4.79 3.94 -7.54
N PRO A 2 3.79 3.05 -7.55
CA PRO A 2 2.79 2.96 -8.63
C PRO A 2 1.98 4.25 -8.70
N ASP A 3 1.57 4.64 -9.90
CA ASP A 3 0.66 5.76 -10.13
C ASP A 3 -0.81 5.30 -10.13
N ASN A 4 -1.72 6.25 -10.36
CA ASN A 4 -3.15 5.99 -10.41
C ASN A 4 -3.54 4.97 -11.49
N GLU A 5 -2.89 5.02 -12.66
CA GLU A 5 -3.16 4.12 -13.78
C GLU A 5 -2.81 2.67 -13.43
N LEU A 6 -1.64 2.45 -12.81
CA LEU A 6 -1.24 1.10 -12.45
C LEU A 6 -2.12 0.49 -11.35
N LEU A 7 -2.58 1.31 -10.39
CA LEU A 7 -3.51 0.84 -9.35
C LEU A 7 -4.89 0.50 -9.91
N GLU A 8 -5.36 1.24 -10.92
CA GLU A 8 -6.58 0.94 -11.65
C GLU A 8 -6.46 -0.39 -12.40
N ILE A 9 -5.39 -0.59 -13.17
CA ILE A 9 -5.11 -1.86 -13.86
C ILE A 9 -5.02 -3.02 -12.86
N TYR A 10 -4.33 -2.81 -11.73
CA TYR A 10 -4.23 -3.82 -10.68
C TYR A 10 -5.60 -4.24 -10.16
N LYS A 11 -6.49 -3.26 -9.91
CA LYS A 11 -7.87 -3.50 -9.45
C LYS A 11 -8.69 -4.23 -10.51
N ASP A 12 -8.62 -3.81 -11.77
CA ASP A 12 -9.31 -4.42 -12.90
C ASP A 12 -8.88 -5.88 -13.12
N CYS A 13 -7.63 -6.21 -12.79
CA CYS A 13 -7.10 -7.57 -12.79
C CYS A 13 -7.53 -8.41 -11.57
N GLY A 14 -8.41 -7.91 -10.69
CA GLY A 14 -8.86 -8.60 -9.48
C GLY A 14 -7.93 -8.44 -8.28
N GLY A 15 -6.99 -7.48 -8.33
CA GLY A 15 -6.16 -7.09 -7.21
C GLY A 15 -6.97 -6.52 -6.04
N ASN A 16 -6.60 -6.91 -4.82
CA ASN A 16 -7.36 -6.56 -3.62
C ASN A 16 -6.51 -6.11 -2.43
N TYR A 17 -5.22 -6.42 -2.43
CA TYR A 17 -4.35 -6.28 -1.27
C TYR A 17 -3.08 -5.53 -1.64
N ILE A 18 -2.65 -4.62 -0.78
CA ILE A 18 -1.41 -3.86 -0.96
C ILE A 18 -0.59 -3.84 0.33
N THR A 19 0.71 -3.60 0.20
CA THR A 19 1.59 -3.27 1.33
C THR A 19 2.10 -1.83 1.14
N ILE A 20 2.22 -1.08 2.23
CA ILE A 20 2.76 0.28 2.22
C ILE A 20 4.13 0.27 2.92
N GLY A 21 5.13 0.88 2.28
CA GLY A 21 6.46 1.07 2.86
C GLY A 21 7.07 2.38 2.38
N SER A 22 7.76 3.10 3.27
CA SER A 22 8.41 4.38 2.92
C SER A 22 9.78 4.20 2.26
N ASP A 23 10.31 2.98 2.20
CA ASP A 23 11.66 2.68 1.69
C ASP A 23 12.75 3.57 2.32
N SER A 24 12.57 3.85 3.61
CA SER A 24 13.39 4.78 4.36
C SER A 24 14.79 4.22 4.62
N HIS A 25 15.79 5.07 4.40
CA HIS A 25 17.20 4.80 4.72
C HIS A 25 17.67 5.59 5.97
N GLU A 26 16.83 6.48 6.50
CA GLU A 26 17.08 7.29 7.69
C GLU A 26 15.82 7.35 8.58
N ALA A 27 16.01 7.29 9.90
CA ALA A 27 14.89 7.23 10.86
C ALA A 27 13.89 8.40 10.74
N LYS A 28 14.33 9.57 10.27
CA LYS A 28 13.46 10.75 10.09
C LYS A 28 12.41 10.55 8.98
N ASP A 29 12.70 9.66 8.03
CA ASP A 29 11.84 9.36 6.88
C ASP A 29 10.98 8.11 7.13
N LEU A 30 11.00 7.59 8.37
CA LEU A 30 10.13 6.49 8.78
C LEU A 30 8.67 6.90 8.56
N ALA A 31 7.93 6.10 7.79
CA ALA A 31 6.55 6.37 7.42
C ALA A 31 6.31 7.68 6.64
N ALA A 32 7.33 8.21 5.96
CA ALA A 32 7.14 9.28 4.98
C ALA A 32 6.00 8.94 4.00
N ASP A 33 5.12 9.90 3.76
CA ASP A 33 3.95 9.82 2.88
C ASP A 33 2.93 8.70 3.17
N ASN A 34 2.98 8.07 4.35
CA ASN A 34 2.08 6.97 4.71
C ASN A 34 0.59 7.37 4.62
N GLU A 35 0.22 8.58 5.07
CA GLU A 35 -1.16 9.07 4.94
C GLU A 35 -1.59 9.26 3.47
N VAL A 36 -0.68 9.69 2.61
CA VAL A 36 -0.96 9.86 1.18
C VAL A 36 -1.19 8.49 0.54
N ALA A 37 -0.34 7.51 0.85
CA ALA A 37 -0.49 6.14 0.39
C ALA A 37 -1.80 5.50 0.88
N ARG A 38 -2.19 5.74 2.14
CA ARG A 38 -3.48 5.28 2.69
C ARG A 38 -4.68 5.86 1.95
N LYS A 39 -4.70 7.19 1.73
CA LYS A 39 -5.78 7.83 0.96
C LYS A 39 -5.89 7.29 -0.47
N LEU A 40 -4.75 6.97 -1.07
CA LEU A 40 -4.71 6.35 -2.39
C LEU A 40 -5.28 4.93 -2.36
N ALA A 41 -4.95 4.13 -1.34
CA ALA A 41 -5.53 2.80 -1.15
C ALA A 41 -7.06 2.87 -0.99
N ASP A 42 -7.55 3.80 -0.17
CA ASP A 42 -8.98 4.01 0.08
C ASP A 42 -9.72 4.39 -1.21
N LYS A 43 -9.12 5.26 -2.03
CA LYS A 43 -9.69 5.68 -3.33
C LYS A 43 -9.95 4.49 -4.27
N TYR A 44 -9.07 3.48 -4.26
CA TYR A 44 -9.17 2.29 -5.11
C TYR A 44 -9.78 1.07 -4.39
N GLU A 45 -10.30 1.26 -3.17
CA GLU A 45 -10.85 0.20 -2.33
C GLU A 45 -9.89 -0.99 -2.18
N LEU A 46 -8.59 -0.69 -2.02
CA LEU A 46 -7.53 -1.67 -1.81
C LEU A 46 -7.28 -1.85 -0.32
N LYS A 47 -7.15 -3.10 0.11
CA LYS A 47 -6.95 -3.44 1.52
C LYS A 47 -5.46 -3.43 1.84
N ASN A 48 -5.06 -2.56 2.77
CA ASN A 48 -3.70 -2.59 3.29
C ASN A 48 -3.49 -3.87 4.13
N VAL A 49 -2.37 -4.55 3.91
CA VAL A 49 -2.01 -5.76 4.64
C VAL A 49 -0.58 -5.71 5.13
N ILE A 50 -0.31 -6.45 6.20
CA ILE A 50 1.03 -6.81 6.64
C ILE A 50 1.16 -8.32 6.67
N PHE A 51 2.39 -8.81 6.68
CA PHE A 51 2.68 -10.22 6.85
C PHE A 51 3.47 -10.42 8.14
N LYS A 52 3.00 -11.33 8.99
CA LYS A 52 3.73 -11.82 10.16
C LYS A 52 3.88 -13.33 10.02
N GLU A 53 5.11 -13.84 10.03
CA GLU A 53 5.39 -15.28 9.83
C GLU A 53 4.72 -15.83 8.54
N HIS A 54 4.79 -15.06 7.46
CA HIS A 54 4.14 -15.35 6.17
C HIS A 54 2.61 -15.50 6.22
N LYS A 55 1.96 -15.05 7.30
CA LYS A 55 0.49 -14.96 7.40
C LYS A 55 0.05 -13.53 7.15
N MET A 56 -0.89 -13.38 6.21
CA MET A 56 -1.50 -12.10 5.85
C MET A 56 -2.43 -11.59 6.96
N ILE A 57 -2.31 -10.33 7.31
CA ILE A 57 -3.16 -9.63 8.29
C ILE A 57 -3.61 -8.32 7.65
N VAL A 58 -4.93 -8.11 7.58
CA VAL A 58 -5.52 -6.85 7.10
C VAL A 58 -5.41 -5.79 8.19
N VAL A 59 -5.02 -4.57 7.83
CA VAL A 59 -4.71 -3.45 8.75
C VAL A 59 -5.54 -2.22 8.45
#